data_AF-A0A699W4W6-F1
#
_entry.id   AF-A0A699W4W6-F1
#
_cell.length_a   1.000
_cell.length_b   1.000
_cell.length_c   1.000
_cell.angle_alpha   90.00
_cell.angle_beta   90.00
_cell.angle_gamma   90.00
#
_symmetry.space_group_name_H-M   'P 1'
#
loop_
_entity.id
_entity.type
_entity.pdbx_description
1 polymer ?
#
loop_
_entity_poly.entity_id
_entity_poly.type
_entity_poly.pdbx_seq_one_letter_code
_entity_poly.pdbx_strand_id
1 'polypeptide(L)'
;YALWEVIELGDSYEVPSSTASTTTTDTTSDATGKKKGRTVTLTVEDMQKRKNDVKARTILLLSLPDEHQLRFSKYKTAQELWATMLKTFGGNKATKKTKKNLLKQQYRNFKAEGSKTLEQTFNRLQVIVGQLQFMDLGIEQDDLNQKFL
;
A
#
# COMPACT_ATOMS: atom_id res chain seq x y z
N TYR A 1 4.08 16.18 -6.72
CA TYR A 1 3.62 15.48 -5.51
C TYR A 1 4.16 14.07 -5.55
N ALA A 2 4.59 13.51 -4.42
CA ALA A 2 4.93 12.09 -4.34
C ALA A 2 3.67 11.27 -4.04
N LEU A 3 3.53 10.09 -4.66
CA LEU A 3 2.36 9.21 -4.48
C LEU A 3 2.17 8.83 -3.01
N TRP A 4 3.28 8.62 -2.29
CA TRP A 4 3.28 8.25 -0.88
C TRP A 4 2.73 9.36 0.02
N GLU A 5 3.03 10.63 -0.26
CA GLU A 5 2.56 11.77 0.53
C GLU A 5 1.03 11.91 0.50
N VAL A 6 0.41 11.64 -0.65
CA VAL A 6 -1.05 11.67 -0.81
C VAL A 6 -1.71 10.54 -0.03
N ILE A 7 -1.08 9.37 0.01
CA ILE A 7 -1.59 8.19 0.72
C ILE A 7 -1.46 8.35 2.24
N GLU A 8 -0.34 8.90 2.72
CA GLU A 8 -0.04 9.03 4.15
C GLU A 8 -0.74 10.23 4.80
N LEU A 9 -0.77 11.37 4.10
CA LEU A 9 -1.32 12.61 4.66
C LEU A 9 -2.82 12.78 4.37
N GLY A 10 -3.35 12.13 3.33
CA GLY A 10 -4.77 12.21 2.98
C GLY A 10 -5.25 13.66 2.83
N ASP A 11 -6.29 14.03 3.59
CA ASP A 11 -6.84 15.39 3.62
C ASP A 11 -5.85 16.46 4.15
N SER A 12 -4.79 16.04 4.85
CA SER A 12 -3.74 16.91 5.40
C SER A 12 -2.58 17.16 4.44
N TYR A 13 -2.64 16.63 3.20
CA TYR A 13 -1.60 16.86 2.19
C TYR A 13 -1.62 18.33 1.74
N GLU A 14 -0.50 19.05 1.87
CA GLU A 14 -0.35 20.40 1.32
C GLU A 14 0.40 20.36 -0.02
N VAL A 15 -0.20 20.99 -1.04
CA VAL A 15 0.39 21.04 -2.38
C VAL A 15 1.52 22.08 -2.39
N PRO A 16 2.74 21.75 -2.86
CA PRO A 16 3.78 22.75 -3.07
C PRO A 16 3.28 23.84 -4.03
N SER A 17 3.29 25.09 -3.57
CA SER A 17 2.70 26.22 -4.29
C SER A 17 3.37 26.42 -5.66
N SER A 18 2.61 26.19 -6.73
CA SER A 18 2.98 26.55 -8.10
C SER A 18 2.21 27.82 -8.45
N THR A 19 2.92 28.91 -8.65
CA THR A 19 2.43 30.26 -8.95
C THR A 19 1.53 30.29 -10.19
N ALA A 20 0.22 30.30 -9.99
CA ALA A 20 -0.79 30.88 -10.89
C ALA A 20 -2.16 30.87 -10.18
N SER A 21 -2.38 31.85 -9.31
CA SER A 21 -3.65 31.98 -8.57
C SER A 21 -4.72 32.62 -9.45
N THR A 22 -5.85 31.91 -9.64
CA THR A 22 -7.10 32.53 -10.09
C THR A 22 -8.23 32.01 -9.21
N THR A 23 -8.92 32.91 -8.52
CA THR A 23 -10.08 32.64 -7.66
C THR A 23 -11.33 32.68 -8.51
N THR A 24 -12.10 31.59 -8.58
CA THR A 24 -13.43 31.59 -9.22
C THR A 24 -14.50 31.45 -8.15
N THR A 25 -15.26 32.52 -7.94
CA THR A 25 -16.44 32.57 -7.07
C THR A 25 -17.66 32.19 -7.90
N ASP A 26 -18.13 30.94 -7.80
CA ASP A 26 -19.43 30.58 -8.37
C ASP A 26 -20.55 31.09 -7.45
N THR A 27 -21.15 32.22 -7.82
CA THR A 27 -22.41 32.70 -7.25
C THR A 27 -23.54 32.25 -8.17
N THR A 28 -24.20 31.14 -7.86
CA THR A 28 -25.53 30.85 -8.40
C THR A 28 -26.55 31.66 -7.61
N SER A 29 -26.95 32.80 -8.17
CA SER A 29 -28.12 33.54 -7.69
C SER A 29 -29.37 32.82 -8.14
N ASP A 30 -30.14 32.28 -7.20
CA ASP A 30 -31.57 32.06 -7.41
C ASP A 30 -32.34 32.72 -6.27
N ALA A 31 -33.35 33.49 -6.66
CA ALA A 31 -34.07 34.41 -5.81
C ALA A 31 -34.88 33.69 -4.73
N THR A 32 -34.86 34.27 -3.54
CA THR A 32 -35.88 34.14 -2.49
C THR A 32 -35.84 32.87 -1.63
N GLY A 33 -35.43 33.04 -0.37
CA GLY A 33 -35.79 32.15 0.74
C GLY A 33 -34.64 31.72 1.63
N LYS A 34 -34.50 32.37 2.80
CA LYS A 34 -33.62 32.05 3.94
C LYS A 34 -33.20 30.57 4.01
N LYS A 35 -31.96 30.27 3.63
CA LYS A 35 -31.22 29.12 4.14
C LYS A 35 -29.88 29.61 4.64
N LYS A 36 -29.57 29.30 5.90
CA LYS A 36 -28.25 29.49 6.50
C LYS A 36 -27.29 28.52 5.80
N GLY A 37 -26.90 28.88 4.59
CA GLY A 37 -25.96 28.12 3.77
C GLY A 37 -24.61 28.15 4.45
N ARG A 38 -24.06 26.98 4.74
CA ARG A 38 -22.64 26.86 5.06
C ARG A 38 -21.89 27.17 3.77
N THR A 39 -21.34 28.37 3.66
CA THR A 39 -20.38 28.72 2.60
C THR A 39 -19.19 27.78 2.71
N VAL A 40 -19.10 26.81 1.81
CA VAL A 40 -17.92 25.96 1.67
C VAL A 40 -17.03 26.66 0.65
N THR A 41 -16.07 27.45 1.14
CA THR A 41 -15.03 28.07 0.32
C THR A 41 -14.14 26.94 -0.21
N LEU A 42 -14.43 26.42 -1.40
CA LEU A 42 -13.57 25.46 -2.08
C LEU A 42 -12.34 26.20 -2.58
N THR A 43 -11.19 25.92 -1.98
CA THR A 43 -9.92 26.54 -2.36
C THR A 43 -9.33 25.84 -3.60
N VAL A 44 -8.43 26.51 -4.33
CA VAL A 44 -7.74 25.91 -5.49
C VAL A 44 -6.90 24.71 -5.04
N GLU A 45 -6.39 24.78 -3.82
CA GLU A 45 -5.72 23.72 -3.09
C GLU A 45 -6.64 22.49 -2.94
N ASP A 46 -7.89 22.66 -2.51
CA ASP A 46 -8.86 21.55 -2.38
C ASP A 46 -9.17 20.86 -3.72
N MET A 47 -9.23 21.64 -4.81
CA MET A 47 -9.38 21.10 -6.16
C MET A 47 -8.15 20.28 -6.57
N GLN A 48 -6.95 20.74 -6.23
CA GLN A 48 -5.72 20.04 -6.57
C GLN A 48 -5.49 18.80 -5.71
N LYS A 49 -5.82 18.84 -4.41
CA LYS A 49 -5.82 17.67 -3.50
C LYS A 49 -6.72 16.56 -4.05
N ARG A 50 -7.95 16.90 -4.48
CA ARG A 50 -8.88 15.94 -5.12
C ARG A 50 -8.31 15.31 -6.40
N LYS A 51 -7.65 16.10 -7.27
CA LYS A 51 -7.01 15.56 -8.47
C LYS A 51 -5.91 14.56 -8.14
N ASN A 52 -5.08 14.88 -7.13
CA ASN A 52 -3.99 14.02 -6.71
C ASN A 52 -4.52 12.71 -6.09
N ASP A 53 -5.56 12.80 -5.26
CA ASP A 53 -6.22 11.64 -4.66
C ASP A 53 -6.82 10.70 -5.73
N VAL A 54 -7.56 11.26 -6.70
CA VAL A 54 -8.10 10.47 -7.82
C VAL A 54 -6.98 9.76 -8.60
N LYS A 55 -5.88 10.45 -8.87
CA LYS A 55 -4.74 9.86 -9.59
C LYS A 55 -4.04 8.78 -8.76
N ALA A 56 -3.86 9.00 -7.46
CA ALA A 56 -3.29 8.01 -6.53
C ALA A 56 -4.16 6.76 -6.44
N ARG A 57 -5.48 6.94 -6.29
CA ARG A 57 -6.47 5.84 -6.26
C ARG A 57 -6.45 5.03 -7.56
N THR A 58 -6.38 5.68 -8.71
CA THR A 58 -6.29 5.00 -10.01
C THR A 58 -5.01 4.17 -10.11
N ILE A 59 -3.86 4.71 -9.70
CA ILE A 59 -2.59 3.96 -9.71
C ILE A 59 -2.67 2.73 -8.79
N LEU A 60 -3.22 2.89 -7.59
CA LEU A 60 -3.40 1.78 -6.64
C LEU A 60 -4.31 0.68 -7.19
N LEU A 61 -5.41 1.05 -7.86
CA LEU A 61 -6.32 0.07 -8.48
C LEU A 61 -5.63 -0.66 -9.66
N LEU A 62 -4.97 0.06 -10.55
CA LEU A 62 -4.27 -0.55 -11.70
C LEU A 62 -3.10 -1.45 -11.30
N SER A 63 -2.57 -1.28 -10.10
CA SER A 63 -1.52 -2.15 -9.54
C SER A 63 -2.05 -3.51 -9.08
N LEU A 64 -3.37 -3.70 -9.04
CA LEU A 64 -4.01 -4.95 -8.66
C LEU A 64 -4.47 -5.76 -9.88
N PRO A 65 -4.47 -7.10 -9.81
CA PRO A 65 -5.19 -7.95 -10.75
C PRO A 65 -6.69 -7.66 -10.76
N ASP A 66 -7.35 -7.78 -11.92
CA ASP A 66 -8.75 -7.41 -12.15
C ASP A 66 -9.74 -8.00 -11.12
N GLU A 67 -9.52 -9.24 -10.69
CA GLU A 67 -10.35 -9.91 -9.67
C GLU A 67 -10.36 -9.14 -8.33
N HIS A 68 -9.24 -8.54 -7.97
CA HIS A 68 -9.11 -7.73 -6.76
C HIS A 68 -9.58 -6.29 -7.00
N GLN A 69 -9.38 -5.72 -8.19
CA GLN A 69 -9.79 -4.35 -8.52
C GLN A 69 -11.26 -4.08 -8.20
N LEU A 70 -12.16 -4.98 -8.61
CA LEU A 70 -13.60 -4.79 -8.41
C LEU A 70 -13.96 -4.69 -6.92
N ARG A 71 -13.34 -5.50 -6.06
CA ARG A 71 -13.56 -5.50 -4.60
C ARG A 71 -13.09 -4.22 -3.92
N PHE A 72 -12.06 -3.61 -4.47
CA PHE A 72 -11.43 -2.39 -3.95
C PHE A 72 -11.96 -1.09 -4.59
N SER A 73 -12.73 -1.18 -5.68
CA SER A 73 -13.29 -0.01 -6.37
C SER A 73 -14.22 0.87 -5.51
N LYS A 74 -14.83 0.29 -4.47
CA LYS A 74 -15.77 0.96 -3.56
C LYS A 74 -15.17 2.03 -2.64
N TYR A 75 -13.84 2.05 -2.45
CA TYR A 75 -13.16 3.01 -1.59
C TYR A 75 -13.03 4.36 -2.30
N LYS A 76 -13.31 5.46 -1.58
CA LYS A 76 -13.45 6.79 -2.19
C LYS A 76 -12.10 7.52 -2.29
N THR A 77 -11.24 7.33 -1.30
CA THR A 77 -9.91 7.97 -1.25
C THR A 77 -8.79 6.94 -1.43
N ALA A 78 -7.63 7.41 -1.89
CA ALA A 78 -6.43 6.59 -1.99
C ALA A 78 -5.97 6.06 -0.62
N GLN A 79 -6.17 6.85 0.43
CA GLN A 79 -5.82 6.49 1.81
C GLN A 79 -6.69 5.33 2.34
N GLU A 80 -8.03 5.39 2.20
CA GLU A 80 -8.93 4.32 2.61
C GLU A 80 -8.66 3.02 1.84
N LEU A 81 -8.41 3.17 0.54
CA LEU A 81 -8.05 2.07 -0.35
C LEU A 81 -6.77 1.38 0.14
N TRP A 82 -5.70 2.15 0.37
CA TRP A 82 -4.43 1.63 0.85
C TRP A 82 -4.53 0.96 2.23
N ALA A 83 -5.21 1.60 3.19
CA ALA A 83 -5.42 1.03 4.52
C ALA A 83 -6.18 -0.30 4.45
N THR A 84 -7.16 -0.41 3.55
CA THR A 84 -7.90 -1.66 3.32
C THR A 84 -7.02 -2.72 2.67
N MET A 85 -6.20 -2.35 1.68
CA MET A 85 -5.24 -3.28 1.07
C MET A 85 -4.28 -3.83 2.12
N LEU A 86 -3.72 -2.97 2.97
CA LEU A 86 -2.86 -3.37 4.09
C LEU A 86 -3.59 -4.30 5.07
N LYS A 87 -4.87 -4.06 5.37
CA LYS A 87 -5.66 -4.93 6.24
C LYS A 87 -5.93 -6.30 5.60
N THR A 88 -6.23 -6.30 4.30
CA THR A 88 -6.62 -7.50 3.53
C THR A 88 -5.42 -8.40 3.26
N PHE A 89 -4.33 -7.83 2.78
CA PHE A 89 -3.14 -8.56 2.35
C PHE A 89 -2.03 -8.60 3.39
N GLY A 90 -1.98 -7.61 4.29
CA GLY A 90 -0.98 -7.56 5.35
C GLY A 90 -1.14 -8.69 6.37
N GLY A 91 -2.32 -9.30 6.48
CA GLY A 91 -2.59 -10.39 7.42
C GLY A 91 -2.64 -9.94 8.89
N ASN A 92 -3.41 -10.65 9.71
CA ASN A 92 -3.54 -10.34 11.13
C ASN A 92 -2.29 -10.79 11.93
N LYS A 93 -2.09 -10.25 13.15
CA LYS A 93 -0.93 -10.59 14.00
C LYS A 93 -0.77 -12.09 14.24
N ALA A 94 -1.88 -12.83 14.42
CA ALA A 94 -1.84 -14.26 14.67
C ALA A 94 -1.39 -15.05 13.43
N THR A 95 -1.94 -14.75 12.26
CA THR A 95 -1.55 -15.36 10.97
C THR A 95 -0.09 -15.05 10.63
N LYS A 96 0.38 -13.82 10.87
CA LYS A 96 1.80 -13.48 10.74
C LYS A 96 2.68 -14.33 11.65
N LYS A 97 2.30 -14.49 12.93
CA LYS A 97 3.04 -15.32 13.90
C LYS A 97 3.07 -16.79 13.49
N THR A 98 1.94 -17.35 13.07
CA THR A 98 1.87 -18.74 12.60
C THR A 98 2.72 -18.95 11.34
N LYS A 99 2.63 -18.06 10.35
CA LYS A 99 3.43 -18.14 9.12
C LYS A 99 4.93 -18.01 9.43
N LYS A 100 5.30 -17.11 10.34
CA LYS A 100 6.68 -16.93 10.83
C LYS A 100 7.22 -18.21 11.49
N ASN A 101 6.42 -18.87 12.34
CA ASN A 101 6.81 -20.15 12.96
C ASN A 101 6.95 -21.27 11.92
N LEU A 102 6.03 -21.35 10.95
CA LEU A 102 6.10 -22.33 9.86
C LEU A 102 7.37 -22.14 9.04
N LEU A 103 7.74 -20.91 8.68
CA LEU A 103 8.96 -20.62 7.93
C LEU A 103 10.22 -20.97 8.73
N LYS A 104 10.25 -20.65 10.03
CA LYS A 104 11.35 -21.09 10.91
C LYS A 104 11.46 -22.61 10.94
N GLN A 105 10.34 -23.33 10.99
CA GLN A 105 10.34 -24.79 10.96
C GLN A 105 10.81 -25.32 9.60
N GLN A 106 10.34 -24.76 8.49
CA GLN A 106 10.79 -25.13 7.14
C GLN A 106 12.29 -24.90 6.96
N TYR A 107 12.79 -23.78 7.47
CA TYR A 107 14.22 -23.46 7.46
C TYR A 107 15.04 -24.42 8.32
N ARG A 108 14.61 -24.70 9.56
CA ARG A 108 15.27 -25.68 10.44
C ARG A 108 15.31 -27.06 9.82
N ASN A 109 14.20 -27.49 9.22
CA ASN A 109 14.04 -28.79 8.57
C ASN A 109 14.62 -28.83 7.16
N PHE A 110 15.13 -27.70 6.63
CA PHE A 110 15.74 -27.66 5.31
C PHE A 110 17.00 -28.52 5.28
N LYS A 111 17.06 -29.40 4.29
CA LYS A 111 18.21 -30.25 3.95
C LYS A 111 18.30 -30.35 2.43
N ALA A 112 19.52 -30.44 1.92
CA ALA A 112 19.75 -30.78 0.52
C ALA A 112 19.23 -32.21 0.26
N GLU A 113 18.43 -32.38 -0.79
CA GLU A 113 17.96 -33.70 -1.22
C GLU A 113 18.90 -34.22 -2.30
N GLY A 114 19.42 -35.44 -2.15
CA GLY A 114 20.41 -36.01 -3.08
C GLY A 114 19.91 -36.22 -4.52
N SER A 115 18.60 -36.11 -4.77
CA SER A 115 17.99 -36.17 -6.10
C SER A 115 17.78 -34.80 -6.76
N LYS A 116 18.06 -33.69 -6.06
CA LYS A 116 17.87 -32.32 -6.57
C LYS A 116 19.20 -31.70 -6.97
N THR A 117 19.18 -30.83 -7.97
CA THR A 117 20.37 -30.08 -8.36
C THR A 117 20.71 -29.03 -7.30
N LEU A 118 21.96 -28.56 -7.29
CA LEU A 118 22.41 -27.47 -6.43
C LEU A 118 21.57 -26.21 -6.65
N GLU A 119 21.28 -25.87 -7.91
CA GLU A 119 20.45 -24.72 -8.28
C GLU A 119 19.02 -24.82 -7.72
N GLN A 120 18.39 -25.99 -7.83
CA GLN A 120 17.05 -26.22 -7.26
C GLN A 120 17.06 -26.11 -5.72
N THR A 121 18.13 -26.58 -5.08
CA THR A 121 18.30 -26.50 -3.63
C THR A 121 18.51 -25.05 -3.19
N PHE A 122 19.36 -24.31 -3.91
CA PHE A 122 19.60 -22.88 -3.69
C PHE A 122 18.31 -22.05 -3.86
N ASN A 123 17.56 -22.26 -4.95
CA ASN A 123 16.31 -21.56 -5.21
C ASN A 123 15.27 -21.80 -4.10
N ARG A 124 15.15 -23.04 -3.60
CA ARG A 124 14.27 -23.33 -2.45
C ARG A 124 14.70 -22.61 -1.18
N LEU A 125 16.01 -22.58 -0.89
CA LEU A 125 16.51 -21.88 0.29
C LEU A 125 16.27 -20.37 0.16
N GLN A 126 16.58 -19.78 -1.00
CA GLN A 126 16.39 -18.36 -1.25
C GLN A 126 14.94 -17.92 -1.04
N VAL A 127 13.96 -18.74 -1.46
CA VAL A 127 12.54 -18.45 -1.19
C VAL A 127 12.24 -18.41 0.31
N ILE A 128 12.74 -19.36 1.09
CA ILE A 128 12.52 -19.40 2.55
C ILE A 128 13.17 -18.19 3.23
N VAL A 129 14.42 -17.89 2.86
CA VAL A 129 15.21 -16.79 3.44
C VAL A 129 14.60 -15.44 3.09
N GLY A 130 14.23 -15.20 1.84
CA GLY A 130 13.59 -13.96 1.42
C GLY A 130 12.27 -13.72 2.15
N GLN A 131 11.47 -14.78 2.36
CA GLN A 131 10.24 -14.69 3.14
C GLN A 131 10.48 -14.42 4.64
N LEU A 132 11.56 -14.95 5.21
CA LEU A 132 11.95 -14.70 6.60
C LEU A 132 12.43 -13.25 6.80
N GLN A 133 13.27 -12.74 5.90
CA GLN A 133 13.73 -11.35 5.89
C GLN A 133 12.56 -10.37 5.77
N PHE A 134 11.60 -10.66 4.88
CA PHE A 134 10.37 -9.88 4.74
C PHE A 134 9.49 -9.86 6.01
N MET A 135 9.68 -10.81 6.94
CA MET A 135 8.99 -10.86 8.23
C MET A 135 9.85 -10.34 9.41
N ASP A 136 10.84 -9.51 9.10
CA ASP A 136 11.79 -8.93 10.05
C ASP A 136 12.47 -10.00 10.91
N LEU A 137 12.87 -11.10 10.27
CA LEU A 137 13.80 -12.06 10.86
C LEU A 137 15.12 -11.98 10.09
N GLY A 138 16.10 -11.30 10.70
CA GLY A 138 17.48 -11.45 10.27
C GLY A 138 17.92 -12.90 10.46
N ILE A 139 18.49 -13.49 9.41
CA ILE A 139 19.19 -14.77 9.46
C ILE A 139 20.66 -14.47 9.29
N GLU A 140 21.51 -15.05 10.13
CA GLU A 140 22.96 -14.89 10.04
C GLU A 140 23.51 -15.65 8.82
N GLN A 141 24.48 -15.05 8.14
CA GLN A 141 25.07 -15.63 6.93
C GLN A 141 25.78 -16.96 7.19
N ASP A 142 26.37 -17.14 8.37
CA ASP A 142 27.06 -18.38 8.74
C ASP A 142 26.09 -19.57 8.87
N ASP A 143 24.89 -19.33 9.41
CA ASP A 143 23.83 -20.34 9.53
C ASP A 143 23.28 -20.74 8.14
N LEU A 144 23.24 -19.80 7.19
CA LEU A 144 22.91 -20.10 5.78
C LEU A 144 23.95 -21.01 5.12
N ASN A 145 25.23 -20.72 5.34
CA ASN A 145 26.32 -21.49 4.73
C ASN A 145 26.33 -22.95 5.22
N GLN A 146 25.99 -23.19 6.50
CA GLN A 146 25.85 -24.53 7.07
C GLN A 146 24.72 -25.37 6.45
N LYS A 147 23.76 -24.75 5.75
CA LYS A 147 22.69 -25.49 5.05
C LYS A 147 23.12 -26.12 3.72
N PHE A 148 24.31 -25.77 3.23
CA PHE A 148 24.89 -26.27 1.98
C PHE A 148 26.02 -27.27 2.18
N LEU A 149 26.48 -27.46 3.43
CA LEU A 149 27.49 -28.45 3.83
C LEU A 149 26.81 -29.76 4.26
#